data_AF-A0A355W7L1-F1
#
_entry.id   AF-A0A355W7L1-F1
#
_cell.length_a   1.000
_cell.length_b   1.000
_cell.length_c   1.000
_cell.angle_alpha   90.00
_cell.angle_beta   90.00
_cell.angle_gamma   90.00
#
_symmetry.space_group_name_H-M   'P 1'
#
loop_
_entity.id
_entity.type
_entity.pdbx_description
1 polymer ?
#
loop_
_entity_poly.entity_id
_entity_poly.type
_entity_poly.pdbx_seq_one_letter_code
_entity_poly.pdbx_strand_id
1 'polypeptide(L)'
;MKCPKCGFEHEYQAAECRNCGIIFSKYHAKQNSLSNAVAQKPGLEKESLETFDLIKNLFFYVQSETNPLILGGRALLFIILFIWGLKFIITPLETNYTSESFWHLVNLPFHEAGHIIFKPLGGKFITSLGGSLGQLLMPLICLIVFLVKTKDTFAASFALWWFGENFMDLAPYINDARLLTSPFYVVIPVRVLLMVSMTGNSFLKNPYKI
;
A
#
# COMPACT_ATOMS: atom_id res chain seq x y z
N MET A 1 37.23 42.18 -24.89
CA MET A 1 36.37 41.34 -24.01
C MET A 1 36.23 41.99 -22.63
N LYS A 2 35.04 41.98 -22.02
CA LYS A 2 34.82 42.61 -20.71
C LYS A 2 35.19 41.66 -19.56
N CYS A 3 35.87 42.18 -18.55
CA CYS A 3 36.19 41.43 -17.34
C CYS A 3 34.90 41.10 -16.55
N PRO A 4 34.62 39.83 -16.20
CA PRO A 4 33.39 39.45 -15.49
C PRO A 4 33.35 39.95 -14.04
N LYS A 5 34.48 40.35 -13.46
CA LYS A 5 34.55 40.84 -12.06
C LYS A 5 34.39 42.35 -11.94
N CYS A 6 34.96 43.13 -12.86
CA CYS A 6 34.98 44.60 -12.76
C CYS A 6 34.46 45.34 -14.00
N GLY A 7 34.08 44.62 -15.07
CA GLY A 7 33.51 45.21 -16.28
C GLY A 7 34.50 45.91 -17.22
N PHE A 8 35.79 46.00 -16.87
CA PHE A 8 36.81 46.67 -17.68
C PHE A 8 37.01 46.00 -19.06
N GLU A 9 37.16 46.80 -20.12
CA GLU A 9 37.38 46.30 -21.48
C GLU A 9 38.85 45.95 -21.74
N HIS A 10 39.07 44.73 -22.20
CA HIS A 10 40.39 44.21 -22.55
C HIS A 10 40.56 44.02 -24.06
N GLU A 11 41.79 44.25 -24.51
CA GLU A 11 42.31 43.81 -25.80
C GLU A 11 42.23 42.28 -25.91
N TYR A 12 42.05 41.80 -27.14
CA TYR A 12 41.81 40.38 -27.43
C TYR A 12 43.06 39.58 -27.00
N GLN A 13 42.93 38.68 -26.01
CA GLN A 13 43.97 37.76 -25.46
C GLN A 13 44.74 38.17 -24.18
N ALA A 14 44.28 39.15 -23.40
CA ALA A 14 44.89 39.41 -22.08
C ALA A 14 44.71 38.22 -21.10
N ALA A 15 45.81 37.68 -20.55
CA ALA A 15 45.78 36.58 -19.58
C ALA A 15 45.28 37.01 -18.18
N GLU A 16 45.44 38.28 -17.84
CA GLU A 16 45.06 38.88 -16.57
C GLU A 16 44.37 40.24 -16.77
N CYS A 17 43.42 40.56 -15.89
CA CYS A 17 42.79 41.87 -15.86
C CYS A 17 43.70 42.92 -15.21
N ARG A 18 44.18 43.91 -15.98
CA ARG A 18 45.01 45.04 -15.48
C ARG A 18 44.34 45.91 -14.40
N ASN A 19 43.01 45.89 -14.26
CA ASN A 19 42.28 46.72 -13.29
C ASN A 19 42.00 45.99 -11.96
N CYS A 20 41.67 44.69 -12.00
CA CYS A 20 41.27 43.94 -10.79
C CYS A 20 42.12 42.69 -10.51
N GLY A 21 43.13 42.41 -11.33
CA GLY A 21 44.11 41.35 -11.14
C GLY A 21 43.57 39.93 -11.29
N ILE A 22 42.39 39.73 -11.88
CA ILE A 22 41.89 38.36 -12.10
C ILE A 22 42.61 37.68 -13.25
N ILE A 23 42.98 36.42 -13.05
CA ILE A 23 43.53 35.56 -14.09
C ILE A 23 42.37 34.79 -14.73
N PHE A 24 42.11 35.01 -16.02
CA PHE A 24 40.93 34.47 -16.70
C PHE A 24 40.92 32.94 -16.74
N SER A 25 42.08 32.30 -16.92
CA SER A 25 42.19 30.83 -16.94
C SER A 25 41.75 30.20 -15.63
N LYS A 26 42.16 30.75 -14.48
CA LYS A 26 41.74 30.28 -13.15
C LYS A 26 40.26 30.54 -12.89
N TYR A 27 39.74 31.69 -13.34
CA TYR A 27 38.34 32.05 -13.18
C TYR A 27 37.42 31.08 -13.95
N HIS A 28 37.72 30.82 -15.22
CA HIS A 28 36.96 29.87 -16.05
C HIS A 28 37.10 28.42 -15.56
N ALA A 29 38.27 28.01 -15.10
CA ALA A 29 38.45 26.68 -14.51
C ALA A 29 37.58 26.48 -13.26
N LYS A 30 37.51 27.49 -12.39
CA LYS A 30 36.64 27.46 -11.21
C LYS A 30 35.15 27.44 -11.60
N GLN A 31 34.75 28.22 -12.60
CA GLN A 31 33.37 28.23 -13.08
C GLN A 31 32.97 26.87 -13.69
N ASN A 32 33.86 26.24 -14.47
CA ASN A 32 33.65 24.89 -15.00
C ASN A 32 33.56 23.85 -13.87
N SER A 33 34.40 23.94 -12.83
CA SER A 33 34.30 23.03 -11.67
C SER A 33 32.98 23.17 -10.91
N LEU A 34 32.46 24.40 -10.76
CA LEU A 34 31.16 24.66 -10.11
C LEU A 34 30.01 24.14 -10.97
N SER A 35 30.07 24.35 -12.29
CA SER A 35 29.04 23.85 -13.21
C SER A 35 29.02 22.31 -13.26
N ASN A 36 30.20 21.67 -13.23
CA ASN A 36 30.30 20.22 -13.16
C ASN A 36 29.85 19.67 -11.79
N ALA A 37 30.13 20.36 -10.68
CA ALA A 37 29.65 19.99 -9.35
C ALA A 37 28.12 20.12 -9.22
N VAL A 38 27.49 21.07 -9.91
CA VAL A 38 26.03 21.19 -10.00
C VAL A 38 25.42 20.11 -10.89
N ALA A 39 26.08 19.74 -11.99
CA ALA A 39 25.66 18.64 -12.86
C ALA A 39 25.82 17.24 -12.22
N GLN A 40 26.68 17.13 -11.19
CA GLN A 40 26.96 15.90 -10.43
C GLN A 40 26.39 15.92 -9.01
N LYS A 41 25.24 16.56 -8.74
CA LYS A 41 24.47 16.24 -7.52
C LYS A 41 23.66 14.97 -7.77
N PRO A 42 24.07 13.79 -7.28
CA PRO A 42 23.32 12.56 -7.48
C PRO A 42 22.43 12.31 -6.26
N GLY A 43 21.20 11.85 -6.49
CA GLY A 43 20.62 10.89 -5.56
C GLY A 43 19.65 11.35 -4.47
N LEU A 44 18.82 12.38 -4.69
CA LEU A 44 17.59 12.50 -3.87
C LEU A 44 16.31 12.76 -4.69
N GLU A 45 16.43 13.34 -5.88
CA GLU A 45 15.27 13.73 -6.70
C GLU A 45 15.06 12.83 -7.92
N LYS A 46 16.11 12.16 -8.43
CA LYS A 46 15.99 11.23 -9.58
C LYS A 46 15.42 9.86 -9.20
N GLU A 47 15.77 9.35 -8.02
CA GLU A 47 15.29 8.04 -7.53
C GLU A 47 13.79 8.06 -7.20
N SER A 48 13.30 9.18 -6.64
CA SER A 48 11.88 9.39 -6.37
C SER A 48 11.06 9.53 -7.65
N LEU A 49 11.61 10.16 -8.69
CA LEU A 49 10.95 10.30 -9.99
C LEU A 49 10.84 8.95 -10.72
N GLU A 50 11.91 8.15 -10.74
CA GLU A 50 11.89 6.82 -11.36
C GLU A 50 11.02 5.82 -10.60
N THR A 51 11.04 5.85 -9.27
CA THR A 51 10.19 4.98 -8.43
C THR A 51 8.71 5.36 -8.60
N PHE A 52 8.40 6.65 -8.64
CA PHE A 52 7.03 7.12 -8.86
C PHE A 52 6.50 6.74 -10.24
N ASP A 53 7.33 6.85 -11.29
CA ASP A 53 6.95 6.41 -12.63
C ASP A 53 6.78 4.88 -12.71
N LEU A 54 7.60 4.10 -11.99
CA LEU A 54 7.43 2.65 -11.92
C LEU A 54 6.13 2.25 -11.22
N ILE A 55 5.82 2.86 -10.08
CA ILE A 55 4.58 2.63 -9.33
C ILE A 55 3.37 3.07 -10.16
N LYS A 56 3.45 4.23 -10.80
CA LYS A 56 2.39 4.74 -11.67
C LYS A 56 2.14 3.82 -12.85
N ASN A 57 3.20 3.37 -13.53
CA ASN A 57 3.09 2.43 -14.63
C ASN A 57 2.60 1.05 -14.19
N LEU A 58 2.80 0.65 -12.93
CA LEU A 58 2.30 -0.62 -12.39
C LEU A 58 0.80 -0.54 -12.03
N PHE A 59 0.37 0.51 -11.32
CA PHE A 59 -1.01 0.67 -10.86
C PHE A 59 -1.95 1.24 -11.92
N PHE A 60 -1.45 2.10 -12.80
CA PHE A 60 -2.23 2.75 -13.87
C PHE A 60 -1.87 2.19 -15.24
N TYR A 61 -1.41 0.94 -15.32
CA TYR A 61 -1.31 0.26 -16.60
C TYR A 61 -2.72 0.12 -17.20
N VAL A 62 -2.99 0.92 -18.22
CA VAL A 62 -4.22 0.85 -19.00
C VAL A 62 -3.95 -0.06 -20.19
N GLN A 63 -4.56 -1.25 -20.18
CA GLN A 63 -4.62 -2.06 -21.39
C GLN A 63 -5.45 -1.30 -22.43
N SER A 64 -4.93 -1.16 -23.65
CA SER A 64 -5.65 -0.55 -24.77
C SER A 64 -6.72 -1.51 -25.28
N GLU A 65 -7.83 -1.62 -24.54
CA GLU A 65 -8.95 -2.46 -24.92
C GLU A 65 -9.79 -1.76 -26.00
N THR A 66 -9.82 -2.35 -27.19
CA THR A 66 -10.53 -1.80 -28.35
C THR A 66 -11.99 -2.24 -28.43
N ASN A 67 -12.39 -3.24 -27.64
CA ASN A 67 -13.72 -3.86 -27.72
C ASN A 67 -14.70 -3.20 -26.73
N PRO A 68 -15.73 -2.48 -27.22
CA PRO A 68 -16.66 -1.75 -26.35
C PRO A 68 -17.48 -2.67 -25.43
N LEU A 69 -17.72 -3.92 -25.84
CA LEU A 69 -18.45 -4.90 -25.03
C LEU A 69 -17.67 -5.33 -23.78
N ILE A 70 -16.36 -5.56 -23.90
CA ILE A 70 -15.53 -5.99 -22.76
C ILE A 70 -15.38 -4.83 -21.78
N LEU A 71 -15.15 -3.62 -22.30
CA LEU A 71 -15.13 -2.40 -21.49
C LEU A 71 -16.46 -2.18 -20.75
N GLY A 72 -17.58 -2.32 -21.46
CA GLY A 72 -18.91 -2.20 -20.86
C GLY A 72 -19.17 -3.25 -19.78
N GLY A 73 -18.79 -4.51 -20.03
CA GLY A 73 -18.90 -5.60 -19.05
C GLY A 73 -18.07 -5.35 -17.79
N ARG A 74 -16.82 -4.89 -17.93
CA ARG A 74 -15.96 -4.52 -16.80
C ARG A 74 -16.52 -3.35 -16.00
N ALA A 75 -16.99 -2.30 -16.68
CA ALA A 75 -17.61 -1.16 -16.03
C ALA A 75 -18.87 -1.57 -15.23
N LEU A 76 -19.71 -2.41 -15.82
CA LEU A 76 -20.90 -2.94 -15.15
C LEU A 76 -20.53 -3.76 -13.90
N LEU A 77 -19.58 -4.69 -14.03
CA LEU A 77 -19.10 -5.49 -12.90
C LEU A 77 -18.54 -4.60 -11.78
N PHE A 78 -17.74 -3.58 -12.14
CA PHE A 78 -17.18 -2.64 -11.17
C PHE A 78 -18.28 -1.91 -10.39
N ILE A 79 -19.32 -1.42 -11.09
CA ILE A 79 -20.45 -0.74 -10.44
C ILE A 79 -21.16 -1.68 -9.48
N ILE A 80 -21.40 -2.93 -9.88
CA ILE A 80 -22.03 -3.95 -9.02
C ILE A 80 -21.18 -4.18 -7.76
N LEU A 81 -19.87 -4.39 -7.91
CA LEU A 81 -18.95 -4.60 -6.80
C LEU A 81 -18.85 -3.38 -5.89
N PHE A 82 -18.86 -2.19 -6.47
CA PHE A 82 -18.83 -0.93 -5.71
C PHE A 82 -20.08 -0.77 -4.84
N ILE A 83 -21.27 -0.98 -5.40
CA ILE A 83 -22.53 -0.94 -4.65
C ILE A 83 -22.54 -2.02 -3.58
N TRP A 84 -22.08 -3.23 -3.90
CA TRP A 84 -22.03 -4.33 -2.94
C TRP A 84 -21.03 -4.07 -1.81
N GLY A 85 -19.86 -3.51 -2.13
CA GLY A 85 -18.87 -3.05 -1.15
C GLY A 85 -19.41 -1.96 -0.22
N LEU A 86 -20.13 -0.98 -0.76
CA LEU A 86 -20.81 0.04 0.06
C LEU A 86 -21.85 -0.59 0.99
N LYS A 87 -22.60 -1.58 0.51
CA LYS A 87 -23.55 -2.31 1.36
C LYS A 87 -22.83 -2.98 2.53
N PHE A 88 -21.70 -3.66 2.31
CA PHE A 88 -20.89 -4.23 3.40
C PHE A 88 -20.42 -3.18 4.41
N ILE A 89 -20.06 -1.98 3.97
CA ILE A 89 -19.58 -0.90 4.84
C ILE A 89 -20.73 -0.29 5.67
N ILE A 90 -21.91 -0.14 5.08
CA ILE A 90 -23.05 0.54 5.71
C ILE A 90 -23.84 -0.42 6.62
N THR A 91 -23.87 -1.71 6.29
CA THR A 91 -24.62 -2.69 7.06
C THR A 91 -23.97 -2.93 8.44
N PRO A 92 -24.72 -2.79 9.55
CA PRO A 92 -24.18 -3.04 10.88
C PRO A 92 -23.72 -4.49 11.07
N LEU A 93 -22.62 -4.68 11.79
CA LEU A 93 -22.03 -5.99 12.07
C LEU A 93 -22.97 -6.93 12.85
N GLU A 94 -23.95 -6.38 13.58
CA GLU A 94 -24.94 -7.15 14.35
C GLU A 94 -25.88 -8.00 13.47
N THR A 95 -26.00 -7.66 12.18
CA THR A 95 -26.96 -8.30 11.27
C THR A 95 -26.46 -9.61 10.67
N ASN A 96 -25.23 -10.05 10.99
CA ASN A 96 -24.56 -11.24 10.41
C ASN A 96 -24.53 -11.27 8.87
N TYR A 97 -24.75 -10.12 8.22
CA TYR A 97 -24.85 -10.03 6.77
C TYR A 97 -23.58 -10.51 6.05
N THR A 98 -22.40 -10.27 6.64
CA THR A 98 -21.11 -10.72 6.10
C THR A 98 -20.98 -12.24 6.14
N SER A 99 -21.23 -12.85 7.29
CA SER A 99 -21.15 -14.31 7.47
C SER A 99 -22.21 -15.10 6.69
N GLU A 100 -23.38 -14.50 6.42
CA GLU A 100 -24.43 -15.12 5.60
C GLU A 100 -24.26 -14.81 4.10
N SER A 101 -23.27 -13.99 3.73
CA SER A 101 -23.06 -13.63 2.34
C SER A 101 -22.55 -14.82 1.53
N PHE A 102 -22.88 -14.83 0.24
CA PHE A 102 -22.29 -15.80 -0.70
C PHE A 102 -20.75 -15.76 -0.68
N TRP A 103 -20.16 -14.59 -0.43
CA TRP A 103 -18.72 -14.42 -0.49
C TRP A 103 -18.00 -15.05 0.71
N HIS A 104 -18.64 -15.12 1.87
CA HIS A 104 -18.16 -15.88 3.03
C HIS A 104 -17.90 -17.35 2.67
N LEU A 105 -18.79 -17.97 1.88
CA LEU A 105 -18.62 -19.37 1.42
C LEU A 105 -17.39 -19.54 0.50
N VAL A 106 -17.00 -18.49 -0.21
CA VAL A 106 -15.78 -18.48 -1.05
C VAL A 106 -14.54 -18.34 -0.17
N ASN A 107 -14.61 -17.59 0.92
CA ASN A 107 -13.50 -17.37 1.86
C ASN A 107 -13.24 -18.60 2.74
N LEU A 108 -14.30 -19.35 3.09
CA LEU A 108 -14.24 -20.45 4.06
C LEU A 108 -13.20 -21.55 3.72
N PRO A 109 -13.08 -22.05 2.47
CA PRO A 109 -12.04 -23.02 2.12
C PRO A 109 -10.63 -22.51 2.38
N PHE A 110 -10.38 -21.21 2.17
CA PHE A 110 -9.08 -20.60 2.43
C PHE A 110 -8.83 -20.41 3.93
N HIS A 111 -9.88 -20.15 4.70
CA HIS A 111 -9.82 -20.13 6.16
C HIS A 111 -9.44 -21.50 6.72
N GLU A 112 -10.14 -22.56 6.31
CA GLU A 112 -9.86 -23.93 6.76
C GLU A 112 -8.48 -24.41 6.30
N ALA A 113 -8.10 -24.10 5.06
CA ALA A 113 -6.76 -24.40 4.55
C ALA A 113 -5.68 -23.66 5.36
N GLY A 114 -5.96 -22.43 5.78
CA GLY A 114 -5.09 -21.64 6.65
C GLY A 114 -4.77 -22.37 7.96
N HIS A 115 -5.77 -22.92 8.64
CA HIS A 115 -5.53 -23.72 9.83
C HIS A 115 -4.58 -24.90 9.56
N ILE A 116 -4.78 -25.61 8.44
CA ILE A 116 -3.96 -26.78 8.07
C ILE A 116 -2.52 -26.37 7.76
N ILE A 117 -2.33 -25.30 6.98
CA ILE A 117 -1.02 -24.81 6.53
C ILE A 117 -0.18 -24.29 7.71
N PHE A 118 -0.81 -23.60 8.66
CA PHE A 118 -0.12 -23.01 9.81
C PHE A 118 -0.01 -23.95 11.02
N LYS A 119 -0.71 -25.09 11.02
CA LYS A 119 -0.59 -26.14 12.04
C LYS A 119 0.86 -26.61 12.33
N PRO A 120 1.72 -26.90 11.33
CA PRO A 120 3.10 -27.30 11.60
C PRO A 120 4.01 -26.16 12.07
N LEU A 121 3.64 -24.90 11.82
CA LEU A 121 4.49 -23.73 12.07
C LEU A 121 4.41 -23.18 13.50
N GLY A 122 3.45 -23.63 14.31
CA GLY A 122 3.33 -23.19 15.70
C GLY A 122 2.21 -23.87 16.47
N GLY A 123 2.14 -23.60 17.78
CA GLY A 123 1.13 -24.16 18.67
C GLY A 123 -0.30 -23.68 18.35
N LYS A 124 -1.27 -24.08 19.20
CA LYS A 124 -2.72 -23.83 19.01
C LYS A 124 -3.07 -22.39 18.57
N PHE A 125 -2.36 -21.39 19.10
CA PHE A 125 -2.51 -19.98 18.74
C PHE A 125 -2.26 -19.71 17.24
N ILE A 126 -1.11 -20.14 16.73
CA ILE A 126 -0.72 -19.93 15.32
C ILE A 126 -1.62 -20.71 14.38
N THR A 127 -2.05 -21.90 14.79
CA THR A 127 -3.02 -22.69 14.02
C THR A 127 -4.33 -21.93 13.86
N SER A 128 -4.90 -21.39 14.94
CA SER A 128 -6.15 -20.61 14.85
C SER A 128 -5.98 -19.32 14.05
N LEU A 129 -4.94 -18.52 14.36
CA LEU A 129 -4.63 -17.32 13.58
C LEU A 129 -4.42 -17.64 12.10
N GLY A 130 -3.92 -18.83 11.81
CA GLY A 130 -3.72 -19.36 10.48
C GLY A 130 -4.96 -19.32 9.60
N GLY A 131 -6.16 -19.50 10.17
CA GLY A 131 -7.39 -19.43 9.38
C GLY A 131 -7.66 -18.04 8.83
N SER A 132 -7.66 -17.03 9.71
CA SER A 132 -7.77 -15.62 9.32
C SER A 132 -6.65 -15.18 8.37
N LEU A 133 -5.42 -15.66 8.58
CA LEU A 133 -4.29 -15.37 7.70
C LEU A 133 -4.48 -16.00 6.31
N GLY A 134 -4.91 -17.26 6.22
CA GLY A 134 -5.14 -17.93 4.94
C GLY A 134 -6.19 -17.22 4.11
N GLN A 135 -7.27 -16.81 4.77
CA GLN A 135 -8.36 -16.02 4.19
C GLN A 135 -7.87 -14.66 3.61
N LEU A 136 -6.97 -13.95 4.31
CA LEU A 136 -6.41 -12.68 3.84
C LEU A 136 -5.30 -12.85 2.79
N LEU A 137 -4.48 -13.90 2.91
CA LEU A 137 -3.33 -14.12 2.04
C LEU A 137 -3.75 -14.44 0.62
N MET A 138 -4.81 -15.23 0.43
CA MET A 138 -5.25 -15.61 -0.91
C MET A 138 -5.59 -14.42 -1.81
N PRO A 139 -6.52 -13.51 -1.45
CA PRO A 139 -6.80 -12.33 -2.25
C PRO A 139 -5.59 -11.41 -2.41
N LEU A 140 -4.71 -11.33 -1.40
CA LEU A 140 -3.47 -10.56 -1.49
C LEU A 140 -2.49 -11.14 -2.53
N ILE A 141 -2.35 -12.46 -2.58
CA ILE A 141 -1.55 -13.14 -3.61
C ILE A 141 -2.14 -12.88 -4.99
N CYS A 142 -3.47 -13.02 -5.14
CA CYS A 142 -4.16 -12.69 -6.39
C CYS A 142 -3.89 -11.23 -6.82
N LEU A 143 -3.99 -10.27 -5.89
CA LEU A 143 -3.70 -8.86 -6.15
C LEU A 143 -2.27 -8.67 -6.69
N ILE A 144 -1.27 -9.26 -6.03
CA ILE A 144 0.13 -9.16 -6.43
C ILE A 144 0.35 -9.81 -7.80
N VAL A 145 -0.20 -11.00 -8.04
CA VAL A 145 -0.10 -11.69 -9.32
C VAL A 145 -0.75 -10.87 -10.43
N PHE A 146 -1.92 -10.27 -10.19
CA PHE A 146 -2.62 -9.48 -11.19
C PHE A 146 -1.89 -8.19 -11.54
N LEU A 147 -1.30 -7.52 -10.56
CA LEU A 147 -0.50 -6.32 -10.80
C LEU A 147 0.84 -6.64 -11.48
N VAL A 148 1.59 -7.60 -10.96
CA VAL A 148 3.00 -7.82 -11.36
C VAL A 148 3.13 -8.74 -12.58
N LYS A 149 2.33 -9.82 -12.64
CA LYS A 149 2.48 -10.85 -13.68
C LYS A 149 1.53 -10.62 -14.86
N THR A 150 0.24 -10.44 -14.61
CA THR A 150 -0.73 -10.29 -15.69
C THR A 150 -0.88 -8.84 -16.15
N LYS A 151 -0.43 -7.86 -15.34
CA LYS A 151 -0.62 -6.42 -15.58
C LYS A 151 -2.09 -6.12 -15.92
N ASP A 152 -3.00 -6.69 -15.14
CA ASP A 152 -4.43 -6.45 -15.24
C ASP A 152 -4.89 -5.66 -14.01
N THR A 153 -5.00 -4.35 -14.19
CA THR A 153 -5.40 -3.40 -13.15
C THR A 153 -6.87 -3.57 -12.74
N PHE A 154 -7.71 -4.08 -13.64
CA PHE A 154 -9.10 -4.37 -13.33
C PHE A 154 -9.21 -5.59 -12.42
N ALA A 155 -8.59 -6.71 -12.78
CA ALA A 155 -8.54 -7.91 -11.94
C ALA A 155 -7.88 -7.62 -10.58
N ALA A 156 -6.84 -6.78 -10.57
CA ALA A 156 -6.22 -6.29 -9.34
C ALA A 156 -7.21 -5.51 -8.45
N SER A 157 -8.01 -4.60 -9.02
CA SER A 157 -9.01 -3.85 -8.24
C SER A 157 -10.09 -4.76 -7.64
N PHE A 158 -10.49 -5.81 -8.36
CA PHE A 158 -11.37 -6.85 -7.83
C PHE A 158 -10.72 -7.62 -6.67
N ALA A 159 -9.46 -8.04 -6.82
CA ALA A 159 -8.74 -8.72 -5.75
C ALA A 159 -8.54 -7.83 -4.51
N LEU A 160 -8.38 -6.51 -4.70
CA LEU A 160 -8.34 -5.54 -3.61
C LEU A 160 -9.70 -5.39 -2.92
N TRP A 161 -10.79 -5.35 -3.68
CA TRP A 161 -12.15 -5.36 -3.13
C TRP A 161 -12.38 -6.63 -2.30
N TRP A 162 -11.99 -7.79 -2.83
CA TRP A 162 -12.06 -9.06 -2.11
C TRP A 162 -11.24 -9.01 -0.82
N PHE A 163 -10.00 -8.53 -0.87
CA PHE A 163 -9.17 -8.35 0.33
C PHE A 163 -9.84 -7.44 1.38
N GLY A 164 -10.50 -6.37 0.95
CA GLY A 164 -11.27 -5.47 1.81
C GLY A 164 -12.48 -6.15 2.48
N GLU A 165 -13.25 -6.90 1.70
CA GLU A 165 -14.41 -7.65 2.19
C GLU A 165 -14.04 -8.62 3.32
N ASN A 166 -12.88 -9.28 3.21
CA ASN A 166 -12.40 -10.22 4.23
C ASN A 166 -12.23 -9.59 5.61
N PHE A 167 -11.94 -8.29 5.72
CA PHE A 167 -11.88 -7.63 7.03
C PHE A 167 -13.26 -7.49 7.68
N MET A 168 -14.30 -7.29 6.86
CA MET A 168 -15.68 -7.22 7.34
C MET A 168 -16.20 -8.60 7.72
N ASP A 169 -15.80 -9.63 6.96
CA ASP A 169 -16.08 -11.03 7.26
C ASP A 169 -15.36 -11.52 8.52
N LEU A 170 -14.16 -11.00 8.79
CA LEU A 170 -13.37 -11.35 9.98
C LEU A 170 -13.83 -10.63 11.26
N ALA A 171 -14.54 -9.50 11.14
CA ALA A 171 -14.91 -8.66 12.28
C ALA A 171 -15.72 -9.38 13.39
N PRO A 172 -16.71 -10.24 13.07
CA PRO A 172 -17.42 -11.04 14.08
C PRO A 172 -16.49 -12.00 14.83
N TYR A 173 -15.57 -12.68 14.13
CA TYR A 173 -14.60 -13.58 14.77
C TYR A 173 -13.66 -12.85 15.72
N ILE A 174 -13.24 -11.63 15.37
CA ILE A 174 -12.44 -10.78 16.26
C ILE A 174 -13.25 -10.41 17.50
N ASN A 175 -14.54 -10.10 17.34
CA ASN A 175 -15.43 -9.80 18.46
C ASN A 175 -15.62 -11.01 19.38
N ASP A 176 -15.87 -12.20 18.83
CA ASP A 176 -16.00 -13.44 19.61
C ASP A 176 -14.71 -13.83 20.32
N ALA A 177 -13.55 -13.63 19.68
CA ALA A 177 -12.25 -13.86 20.31
C ALA A 177 -12.00 -12.90 21.49
N ARG A 178 -12.53 -11.67 21.45
CA ARG A 178 -12.48 -10.73 22.60
C ARG A 178 -13.36 -11.19 23.76
N LEU A 179 -14.54 -11.73 23.45
CA LEU A 179 -15.51 -12.19 24.44
C LEU A 179 -15.20 -13.60 24.98
N LEU A 180 -14.21 -14.30 24.40
CA LEU A 180 -13.86 -15.68 24.72
C LEU A 180 -15.06 -16.65 24.55
N THR A 181 -16.02 -16.27 23.72
CA THR A 181 -17.29 -16.99 23.50
C THR A 181 -17.17 -18.05 22.42
N SER A 182 -16.12 -18.00 21.57
CA SER A 182 -15.92 -19.00 20.53
C SER A 182 -15.46 -20.35 21.12
N PRO A 183 -16.21 -21.45 20.90
CA PRO A 183 -15.82 -22.78 21.36
C PRO A 183 -14.70 -23.40 20.52
N PHE A 184 -14.38 -22.83 19.36
CA PHE A 184 -13.32 -23.31 18.46
C PHE A 184 -12.14 -22.34 18.49
N TYR A 185 -11.21 -22.65 19.41
CA TYR A 185 -9.79 -22.30 19.38
C TYR A 185 -9.43 -20.80 19.18
N VAL A 186 -9.01 -20.19 20.30
CA VAL A 186 -8.02 -19.09 20.45
C VAL A 186 -8.57 -17.67 20.70
N VAL A 187 -8.67 -17.38 22.00
CA VAL A 187 -7.93 -16.32 22.72
C VAL A 187 -6.97 -15.51 21.83
N ILE A 188 -7.44 -14.40 21.27
CA ILE A 188 -6.56 -13.24 21.06
C ILE A 188 -6.27 -12.72 22.48
N PRO A 189 -5.04 -12.77 23.02
CA PRO A 189 -4.75 -12.02 24.22
C PRO A 189 -4.70 -10.54 23.79
N VAL A 190 -5.86 -9.89 23.80
CA VAL A 190 -6.01 -8.44 23.60
C VAL A 190 -5.16 -7.64 24.60
N ARG A 191 -4.62 -8.31 25.63
CA ARG A 191 -3.65 -7.77 26.58
C ARG A 191 -2.37 -7.23 25.93
N VAL A 192 -1.97 -7.69 24.75
CA VAL A 192 -0.77 -7.16 24.06
C VAL A 192 -1.08 -5.87 23.29
N LEU A 193 -2.32 -5.66 22.85
CA LEU A 193 -2.71 -4.43 22.13
C LEU A 193 -3.23 -3.32 23.08
N LEU A 194 -3.78 -3.69 24.25
CA LEU A 194 -4.28 -2.72 25.23
C LEU A 194 -3.22 -2.15 26.19
N MET A 195 -2.00 -2.70 26.25
CA MET A 195 -0.94 -2.14 27.12
C MET A 195 -0.40 -0.77 26.62
N VAL A 196 -0.74 -0.34 25.40
CA VAL A 196 -0.43 1.03 24.92
C VAL A 196 -1.51 2.04 25.31
N SER A 197 -2.65 1.61 25.89
CA SER A 197 -3.78 2.50 26.20
C SER A 197 -4.37 2.30 27.60
N MET A 198 -3.55 1.91 28.58
CA MET A 198 -3.95 1.89 29.99
C MET A 198 -3.19 2.93 30.82
N THR A 199 -3.47 4.19 30.55
CA THR A 199 -3.51 5.23 31.59
C THR A 199 -4.91 5.85 31.57
N GLY A 200 -5.82 5.34 32.41
CA GLY A 200 -7.07 6.03 32.74
C GLY A 200 -8.34 5.17 32.77
N ASN A 201 -8.79 4.87 33.99
CA ASN A 201 -10.18 4.69 34.43
C ASN A 201 -11.10 3.62 33.79
N SER A 202 -11.26 2.53 34.54
CA SER A 202 -12.53 2.01 35.07
C SER A 202 -13.79 2.10 34.21
N PHE A 203 -14.25 0.97 33.64
CA PHE A 203 -15.67 0.59 33.53
C PHE A 203 -15.79 -0.88 33.08
N LEU A 204 -15.89 -1.81 34.04
CA LEU A 204 -16.39 -3.15 33.81
C LEU A 204 -17.87 -3.18 34.24
N LYS A 205 -18.79 -3.12 33.27
CA LYS A 205 -20.18 -3.58 33.47
C LYS A 205 -20.44 -4.76 32.55
N ASN A 206 -20.67 -5.89 33.20
CA ASN A 206 -21.04 -7.20 32.67
C ASN A 206 -22.43 -7.14 31.98
N PRO A 207 -22.60 -7.56 30.71
CA PRO A 207 -23.89 -7.57 30.03
C PRO A 207 -24.55 -8.96 29.99
N TYR A 208 -24.43 -9.78 31.04
CA TYR A 208 -25.30 -10.95 31.23
C TYR A 208 -26.21 -10.76 32.44
N LYS A 209 -27.37 -10.13 32.21
CA LYS A 209 -28.53 -10.20 33.10
C LYS A 209 -29.81 -10.23 32.25
N ILE A 210 -30.32 -11.47 32.13
CA ILE A 210 -31.65 -11.93 31.69
C ILE A 210 -32.02 -11.64 30.24
#